data_AF-A0A0N0D1Q3-F1
#
_entry.id   AF-A0A0N0D1Q3-F1
#
_cell.length_a   1.000
_cell.length_b   1.000
_cell.length_c   1.000
_cell.angle_alpha   90.00
_cell.angle_beta   90.00
_cell.angle_gamma   90.00
#
_symmetry.space_group_name_H-M   'P 1'
#
loop_
_entity.id
_entity.type
_entity.pdbx_description
1 polymer ?
#
loop_
_entity_poly.entity_id
_entity_poly.type
_entity_poly.pdbx_seq_one_letter_code
_entity_poly.pdbx_strand_id
1 'polypeptide(L)'
;MKYILSLFTLIIYSSAYTTIYHPADTNKDWQISKTEFEAYDTAWKYSKDWPEPPNPIPGLYVARAGYLYKKGNCYKGVREGVKKGSSLLLTLLGA
;
A
#
# COMPACT_ATOMS: atom_id res chain seq x y z
N MET A 1 -27.62 -27.42 -29.99
CA MET A 1 -26.75 -27.99 -28.94
C MET A 1 -25.46 -27.18 -28.88
N LYS A 2 -25.23 -26.38 -27.83
CA LYS A 2 -23.95 -25.66 -27.58
C LYS A 2 -23.86 -25.10 -26.15
N TYR A 3 -24.38 -25.85 -25.15
CA TYR A 3 -24.18 -25.56 -23.73
C TYR A 3 -23.52 -26.74 -23.04
N ILE A 4 -22.34 -27.14 -23.50
CA ILE A 4 -21.52 -28.13 -22.80
C ILE A 4 -20.09 -27.61 -22.89
N LEU A 5 -19.46 -27.40 -21.72
CA LEU A 5 -18.15 -26.77 -21.45
C LEU A 5 -18.10 -25.24 -21.27
N SER A 6 -19.03 -24.69 -20.47
CA SER A 6 -18.65 -23.61 -19.55
C SER A 6 -17.86 -24.21 -18.37
N LEU A 7 -16.61 -24.62 -18.61
CA LEU A 7 -15.62 -24.94 -17.58
C LEU A 7 -14.95 -23.61 -17.20
N PHE A 8 -15.34 -22.91 -16.14
CA PHE A 8 -14.95 -23.21 -14.77
C PHE A 8 -13.44 -23.44 -14.60
N THR A 9 -12.63 -22.43 -14.93
CA THR A 9 -11.41 -22.15 -14.15
C THR A 9 -11.41 -20.67 -13.76
N LEU A 10 -12.12 -20.44 -12.66
CA LEU A 10 -11.76 -19.53 -11.57
C LEU A 10 -10.45 -18.77 -11.83
N ILE A 11 -10.53 -17.55 -12.35
CA ILE A 11 -9.41 -16.60 -12.25
C ILE A 11 -9.29 -16.29 -10.76
N ILE A 12 -8.41 -17.01 -10.08
CA ILE A 12 -7.99 -16.66 -8.72
C ILE A 12 -7.21 -15.36 -8.87
N TYR A 13 -7.92 -14.24 -8.73
CA TYR A 13 -7.29 -12.97 -8.43
C TYR A 13 -6.61 -13.13 -7.07
N SER A 14 -5.32 -13.49 -7.09
CA SER A 14 -4.47 -13.34 -5.92
C SER A 14 -4.46 -11.84 -5.60
N SER A 15 -5.26 -11.44 -4.61
CA SER A 15 -5.13 -10.12 -4.01
C SER A 15 -3.84 -10.18 -3.20
N ALA A 16 -2.72 -9.90 -3.86
CA ALA A 16 -1.49 -9.60 -3.18
C ALA A 16 -1.74 -8.30 -2.41
N TYR A 17 -2.03 -8.43 -1.12
CA TYR A 17 -2.06 -7.31 -0.20
C TYR A 17 -0.62 -6.78 -0.12
N THR A 18 -0.29 -5.79 -0.96
CA THR A 18 0.96 -5.07 -0.79
C THR A 18 0.81 -4.17 0.42
N THR A 19 1.50 -4.55 1.49
CA THR A 19 1.67 -3.69 2.65
C THR A 19 2.52 -2.50 2.21
N ILE A 20 1.90 -1.33 2.01
CA ILE A 20 2.64 -0.13 1.60
C ILE A 20 3.25 0.53 2.84
N TYR A 21 4.52 0.21 3.09
CA TYR A 21 5.38 0.95 4.02
C TYR A 21 5.63 2.36 3.49
N HIS A 22 5.89 3.30 4.40
CA HIS A 22 6.41 4.59 3.98
C HIS A 22 7.80 4.38 3.38
N PRO A 23 8.18 5.02 2.25
CA PRO A 23 9.50 4.81 1.62
C PRO A 23 10.71 5.13 2.52
N ALA A 24 10.49 5.92 3.57
CA ALA A 24 11.50 6.24 4.57
C ALA A 24 11.71 5.13 5.62
N ASP A 25 10.74 4.22 5.79
CA ASP A 25 10.82 3.05 6.66
C ASP A 25 11.52 1.92 5.91
N THR A 26 12.84 1.92 6.01
CA THR A 26 13.72 1.05 5.21
C THR A 26 13.80 -0.36 5.78
N ASN A 27 13.66 -0.48 7.10
CA ASN A 27 13.63 -1.77 7.79
C ASN A 27 12.22 -2.40 7.83
N LYS A 28 11.19 -1.66 7.42
CA LYS A 28 9.79 -2.11 7.27
C LYS A 28 9.20 -2.55 8.62
N ASP A 29 9.58 -1.87 9.70
CA ASP A 29 9.18 -2.17 11.08
C ASP A 29 7.96 -1.37 11.57
N TRP A 30 7.34 -0.60 10.66
CA TRP A 30 6.21 0.28 10.89
C TRP A 30 6.53 1.53 11.70
N GLN A 31 7.79 1.81 11.94
CA GLN A 31 8.26 2.99 12.62
C GLN A 31 9.29 3.67 11.72
N ILE A 32 9.36 5.00 11.81
CA ILE A 32 10.45 5.72 11.18
C ILE A 32 11.39 6.09 12.31
N SER A 33 12.56 5.46 12.34
CA SER A 33 13.60 5.81 13.31
C SER A 33 14.19 7.20 13.00
N LYS A 34 14.90 7.78 13.98
CA LYS A 34 15.61 9.04 13.78
C LYS A 34 16.58 8.95 12.60
N THR A 35 17.36 7.87 12.54
CA THR A 35 18.36 7.62 11.49
C THR A 35 17.72 7.55 10.10
N GLU A 36 16.59 6.85 9.98
CA GLU A 36 15.84 6.76 8.73
C GLU A 36 15.27 8.11 8.29
N PHE A 37 14.69 8.86 9.22
CA PHE A 37 14.17 10.19 8.93
C PHE A 37 15.28 11.14 8.47
N GLU A 38 16.43 11.19 9.17
CA GLU A 38 17.56 12.05 8.81
C GLU A 38 18.16 11.67 7.45
N ALA A 39 18.25 10.37 7.14
CA ALA A 39 18.69 9.90 5.83
C ALA A 39 17.72 10.31 4.72
N TYR A 40 16.41 10.16 4.94
CA TYR A 40 15.37 10.53 3.98
C TYR A 40 15.30 12.04 3.73
N ASP A 41 15.38 12.84 4.79
CA ASP A 41 15.41 14.30 4.72
C ASP A 41 16.68 14.80 4.01
N THR A 42 17.83 14.17 4.26
CA THR A 42 19.07 14.46 3.54
C THR A 42 18.95 14.12 2.06
N ALA A 43 18.38 12.95 1.72
CA ALA A 43 18.20 12.55 0.33
C ALA A 43 17.32 13.54 -0.44
N TRP A 44 16.21 13.97 0.18
CA TRP A 44 15.35 15.02 -0.40
C TRP A 44 16.07 16.36 -0.57
N LYS A 45 16.72 16.87 0.48
CA LYS A 45 17.39 18.19 0.46
C LYS A 45 18.47 18.30 -0.62
N TYR A 46 19.20 17.22 -0.86
CA TYR A 46 20.30 17.19 -1.83
C TYR A 46 19.92 16.52 -3.15
N SER A 47 18.63 16.22 -3.38
CA SER A 47 18.14 15.52 -4.57
C SER A 47 18.93 14.24 -4.88
N LYS A 48 19.29 13.49 -3.83
CA LYS A 48 19.96 12.20 -3.97
C LYS A 48 18.93 11.12 -4.29
N ASP A 49 19.39 10.12 -5.03
CA ASP A 49 18.59 8.92 -5.27
C ASP A 49 18.22 8.23 -3.95
N TRP A 50 16.99 7.74 -3.90
CA TRP A 50 16.49 6.93 -2.79
C TRP A 50 16.08 5.54 -3.32
N PRO A 51 16.39 4.45 -2.60
CA PRO A 51 16.14 3.10 -3.10
C PRO A 51 14.66 2.79 -3.37
N GLU A 52 13.76 3.36 -2.57
CA GLU A 52 12.32 3.14 -2.66
C GLU A 52 11.64 4.34 -3.34
N PRO A 53 10.77 4.12 -4.35
CA PRO A 53 10.07 5.23 -5.00
C PRO A 53 9.14 5.95 -4.02
N PRO A 54 8.79 7.22 -4.28
CA PRO A 54 9.11 8.03 -5.46
C PRO A 54 10.52 8.65 -5.49
N ASN A 55 11.12 8.74 -6.68
CA ASN A 55 12.37 9.46 -6.96
C ASN A 55 12.16 10.40 -8.18
N PRO A 56 12.33 11.74 -8.05
CA PRO A 56 12.78 12.48 -6.86
C PRO A 56 11.77 12.45 -5.72
N ILE A 57 12.25 12.52 -4.47
CA ILE A 57 11.40 12.51 -3.27
C ILE A 57 10.52 13.76 -3.25
N PRO A 58 9.18 13.64 -3.28
CA PRO A 58 8.28 14.79 -3.16
C PRO A 58 8.30 15.34 -1.72
N GLY A 59 8.22 16.67 -1.58
CA GLY A 59 8.23 17.30 -0.25
C GLY A 59 7.10 16.83 0.68
N LEU A 60 5.93 16.45 0.13
CA LEU A 60 4.83 15.87 0.91
C LEU A 60 5.21 14.53 1.57
N TYR A 61 6.08 13.73 0.95
CA TYR A 61 6.56 12.48 1.54
C TYR A 61 7.50 12.75 2.71
N VAL A 62 8.36 13.76 2.62
CA VAL A 62 9.23 14.16 3.74
C VAL A 62 8.41 14.73 4.90
N ALA A 63 7.42 15.59 4.60
CA ALA A 63 6.51 16.11 5.61
C ALA A 63 5.75 14.98 6.32
N ARG A 64 5.27 13.98 5.56
CA ARG A 64 4.61 12.80 6.12
C ARG A 64 5.59 11.96 6.96
N ALA A 65 6.81 11.72 6.49
CA ALA A 65 7.84 11.01 7.26
C ALA A 65 8.11 11.72 8.60
N GLY A 66 8.24 13.05 8.59
CA GLY A 66 8.44 13.84 9.80
C GLY A 66 7.26 13.78 10.77
N TYR A 67 6.03 13.77 10.26
CA TYR A 67 4.83 13.56 11.08
C TYR A 67 4.81 12.17 11.73
N LEU A 68 5.11 11.12 10.95
CA LEU A 68 5.13 9.74 11.42
C LEU A 68 6.24 9.52 12.47
N TYR A 69 7.44 10.04 12.22
CA TYR A 69 8.56 10.05 13.16
C TYR A 69 8.17 10.72 14.49
N LYS A 70 7.60 11.94 14.45
CA LYS A 70 7.19 12.67 15.67
C LYS A 70 6.09 11.98 16.47
N LYS A 71 5.22 11.21 15.80
CA LYS A 71 4.14 10.48 16.49
C LYS A 71 4.66 9.29 17.29
N GLY A 72 5.88 8.80 17.01
CA GLY A 72 6.62 7.82 17.83
C GLY A 72 5.94 6.47 18.03
N ASN A 73 4.92 6.14 17.23
CA ASN A 73 4.17 4.89 17.31
C ASN A 73 4.19 4.19 15.95
N CYS A 74 3.97 2.87 15.93
CA CYS A 74 3.80 2.13 14.69
C CYS A 74 2.68 2.74 13.85
N TYR A 75 3.00 3.24 12.65
CA TYR A 75 1.97 3.75 11.75
C TYR A 75 1.24 2.57 11.12
N LYS A 76 -0.10 2.59 11.14
CA LYS A 76 -0.90 1.56 10.49
C LYS A 76 -0.83 1.79 8.99
N GLY A 77 -0.23 0.85 8.26
CA GLY A 77 -0.41 0.79 6.81
C GLY A 77 -1.88 0.61 6.48
N VAL A 78 -2.30 1.21 5.38
CA VAL A 78 -3.59 0.87 4.80
C VAL A 78 -3.44 -0.56 4.28
N ARG A 79 -4.04 -1.51 4.99
CA ARG A 79 -4.45 -2.76 4.37
C ARG A 79 -5.55 -2.37 3.40
N GLU A 80 -5.24 -2.13 2.13
CA GLU A 80 -6.26 -2.02 1.10
C GLU A 80 -6.87 -3.41 0.89
N GLY A 81 -7.67 -3.85 1.85
CA GLY A 81 -8.73 -4.80 1.58
C GLY A 81 -9.69 -4.08 0.66
N VAL A 82 -9.74 -4.55 -0.59
CA VAL A 82 -10.90 -4.40 -1.46
C VAL A 82 -12.13 -4.44 -0.57
N LYS A 83 -12.86 -3.32 -0.47
CA LYS A 83 -14.13 -3.31 0.26
C LYS A 83 -15.03 -4.34 -0.43
N LYS A 84 -15.14 -5.53 0.19
CA LYS A 84 -16.08 -6.56 -0.24
C LYS A 84 -17.48 -6.08 0.11
N GLY A 85 -18.09 -5.37 -0.83
CA GLY A 85 -19.49 -4.92 -0.80
C GLY A 85 -19.77 -4.29 -2.16
N SER A 86 -20.15 -5.07 -3.16
CA SER A 86 -21.55 -5.45 -3.31
C SER A 86 -21.66 -6.78 -4.05
N SER A 87 -21.75 -7.89 -3.31
CA SER A 87 -22.39 -9.09 -3.81
C SER A 87 -23.91 -8.87 -3.72
N LEU A 88 -24.48 -8.14 -4.68
CA LEU A 88 -25.92 -8.18 -4.94
C LEU A 88 -26.18 -9.46 -5.75
N LEU A 89 -26.28 -10.59 -5.05
CA LEU A 89 -26.75 -11.83 -5.64
C LEU A 89 -27.61 -12.58 -4.64
N LEU A 90 -28.86 -12.11 -4.52
CA LEU A 90 -30.09 -12.77 -4.05
C LEU A 90 -31.17 -11.66 -4.16
N THR A 91 -32.29 -11.74 -4.85
CA THR A 91 -33.19 -12.83 -5.25
C THR A 91 -34.17 -12.21 -6.25
N LEU A 92 -34.38 -12.74 -7.46
CA LEU A 92 -35.62 -12.56 -8.26
C LEU A 92 -35.53 -13.32 -9.59
N LEU A 93 -35.69 -14.64 -9.52
CA LEU A 93 -36.27 -15.46 -10.58
C LEU A 93 -37.21 -16.44 -9.88
N GLY A 94 -38.38 -15.90 -9.57
CA GLY A 94 -39.44 -16.50 -8.77
C GLY A 94 -40.68 -15.61 -8.85
N ALA A 95 -41.10 -15.33 -10.08
CA ALA A 95 -42.45 -14.90 -10.51
C ALA A 95 -42.48 -14.98 -12.04
#